data_AF-A0ABD0QD30-F1
#
_entry.id   AF-A0ABD0QD30-F1
#
_cell.length_a   1.000
_cell.length_b   1.000
_cell.length_c   1.000
_cell.angle_alpha   90.00
_cell.angle_beta   90.00
_cell.angle_gamma   90.00
#
_symmetry.space_group_name_H-M   'P 1'
#
loop_
_entity.id
_entity.type
_entity.pdbx_description
1 polymer ?
#
loop_
_entity_poly.entity_id
_entity_poly.type
_entity_poly.pdbx_seq_one_letter_code
_entity_poly.pdbx_strand_id
1 'polypeptide(L)' 'MDLLVGAPLFMDRGSDGKLREVGQVYVYLGKGGFTFNNVIKLTGSEVYARYGSSICSLGDLNMDGYN' A
#
# COMPACT_ATOMS: atom_id res chain seq x y z
N MET A 1 -11.90 -8.96 -7.43
CA MET A 1 -11.93 -7.59 -6.88
C MET A 1 -10.76 -7.49 -5.94
N ASP A 2 -9.93 -6.49 -6.19
CA ASP A 2 -8.81 -6.17 -5.31
C ASP A 2 -9.17 -4.97 -4.45
N LEU A 3 -8.59 -4.89 -3.26
CA LEU A 3 -8.84 -3.81 -2.32
C LEU A 3 -7.50 -3.19 -1.91
N LEU A 4 -7.42 -1.87 -1.98
CA LEU A 4 -6.28 -1.10 -1.48
C LEU A 4 -6.72 -0.25 -0.29
N VAL A 5 -5.94 -0.29 0.80
CA VAL A 5 -6.20 0.46 2.02
C VAL A 5 -4.97 1.27 2.39
N GLY A 6 -5.13 2.60 2.45
CA GLY A 6 -4.08 3.51 2.90
C GLY A 6 -4.06 3.69 4.42
N ALA A 7 -2.87 3.67 5.00
CA ALA A 7 -2.59 3.97 6.40
C ALA A 7 -1.47 5.03 6.48
N PRO A 8 -1.78 6.31 6.17
CA PRO A 8 -0.78 7.36 6.02
C PRO A 8 0.03 7.66 7.28
N LEU A 9 -0.51 7.36 8.47
CA LEU A 9 0.16 7.56 9.77
C LEU A 9 0.86 6.29 10.28
N PHE A 10 1.05 5.27 9.44
CA PHE A 10 1.74 4.06 9.83
C PHE A 10 3.19 4.36 10.24
N MET A 11 3.58 3.80 11.38
CA MET A 11 4.92 3.92 11.95
C MET A 11 5.70 2.64 11.65
N ASP A 12 6.83 2.76 10.94
CA ASP A 12 7.76 1.66 10.76
C ASP A 12 8.95 1.78 11.72
N ARG A 13 9.59 0.64 12.01
CA ARG A 13 10.76 0.61 12.87
C ARG A 13 12.03 0.68 12.03
N GLY A 14 12.73 1.81 12.14
CA GLY A 14 14.02 2.00 11.48
C GLY A 14 15.09 1.03 11.99
N SER A 15 16.20 0.93 11.25
CA SER A 15 17.38 0.15 11.65
C SER A 15 18.01 0.64 12.97
N ASP A 16 17.77 1.90 13.34
CA ASP A 16 18.12 2.50 14.63
C ASP A 16 17.16 2.11 15.77
N GLY A 17 16.16 1.27 15.47
CA GLY A 17 15.14 0.80 16.42
C GLY A 17 14.08 1.84 16.75
N LYS A 18 14.13 3.05 16.17
CA LYS A 18 13.16 4.13 16.42
C LYS A 18 11.95 3.99 15.51
N LEU A 19 10.79 4.39 16.01
CA LEU A 19 9.57 4.50 15.23
C LEU A 19 9.62 5.77 14.37
N ARG A 20 9.27 5.63 13.09
CA ARG A 20 9.21 6.72 12.12
C ARG A 20 7.90 6.65 11.37
N GLU A 21 7.18 7.77 11.28
CA GLU A 21 5.98 7.87 10.46
C GLU A 21 6.39 7.82 9.01
N VAL A 22 6.01 6.77 8.29
CA VAL A 22 6.35 6.62 6.86
C VAL A 22 5.10 6.41 6.00
N GLY A 23 4.01 5.91 6.61
CA GLY A 23 2.82 5.51 5.91
C GLY A 23 2.95 4.11 5.27
N GLN A 24 1.81 3.48 5.03
CA GLN A 24 1.74 2.14 4.45
C GLN A 24 0.48 2.00 3.61
N VAL A 25 0.57 1.25 2.50
CA VAL A 25 -0.58 0.81 1.71
C VAL A 25 -0.66 -0.71 1.78
N TYR A 26 -1.84 -1.23 2.11
CA TYR A 26 -2.15 -2.65 2.09
C TYR A 26 -2.87 -3.00 0.81
N VAL A 27 -2.37 -4.02 0.10
CA VAL A 27 -2.98 -4.55 -1.13
C VAL A 27 -3.52 -5.94 -0.85
N TYR A 28 -4.83 -6.10 -1.02
CA TYR A 28 -5.54 -7.35 -0.90
C TYR A 28 -5.97 -7.83 -2.29
N LEU A 29 -5.25 -8.80 -2.83
CA LEU A 29 -5.56 -9.39 -4.13
C LEU A 29 -6.67 -10.43 -3.98
N GLY A 30 -7.80 -10.21 -4.65
CA GLY A 30 -8.99 -11.03 -4.56
C GLY A 30 -8.82 -12.39 -5.23
N LYS A 31 -9.38 -13.42 -4.59
CA LYS A 31 -9.55 -14.77 -5.15
C LYS A 31 -10.98 -15.07 -5.59
N GLY A 32 -11.92 -14.15 -5.31
CA GLY A 32 -13.36 -14.32 -5.56
C GLY A 32 -14.15 -14.43 -4.25
N GLY A 33 -15.43 -14.08 -4.28
CA GLY A 33 -16.32 -14.22 -3.11
C GLY A 33 -15.84 -13.50 -1.82
N PHE A 34 -15.21 -12.32 -1.95
CA PHE A 34 -14.59 -11.58 -0.83
C PHE A 34 -13.48 -12.33 -0.08
N THR A 35 -12.86 -13.32 -0.72
CA THR A 35 -11.64 -13.94 -0.23
C THR A 35 -10.42 -13.31 -0.89
N PHE A 36 -9.31 -13.21 -0.15
CA PHE A 36 -8.10 -12.53 -0.59
C PHE A 36 -6.85 -13.42 -0.39
N ASN A 37 -5.79 -13.10 -1.14
CA ASN A 37 -4.45 -13.61 -0.93
C ASN A 37 -3.81 -13.03 0.34
N ASN A 38 -2.59 -13.48 0.64
CA ASN A 38 -1.75 -12.82 1.64
C ASN A 38 -1.58 -11.34 1.28
N VAL A 39 -1.74 -10.49 2.29
CA VAL A 39 -1.64 -9.03 2.13
C VAL A 39 -0.24 -8.64 1.68
N ILE A 40 -0.16 -7.81 0.64
CA ILE A 40 1.09 -7.17 0.22
C ILE A 40 1.15 -5.80 0.92
N LYS A 41 2.30 -5.48 1.50
CA LYS A 41 2.52 -4.23 2.22
C LYS A 41 3.50 -3.37 1.43
N LEU A 42 3.07 -2.18 1.07
CA LEU A 42 3.91 -1.16 0.46
C LEU A 42 4.17 -0.10 1.53
N THR A 43 5.41 0.02 2.00
CA THR A 43 5.80 0.96 3.06
C THR A 43 6.47 2.17 2.44
N GLY A 44 6.14 3.38 2.92
CA GLY A 44 6.81 4.61 2.49
C GLY A 44 8.29 4.63 2.86
N SER A 45 9.09 5.36 2.10
CA SER A 45 10.53 5.53 2.33
C SER A 45 10.89 6.80 3.11
N GLU A 46 10.02 7.82 3.04
CA GLU A 46 10.28 9.15 3.59
C GLU A 46 9.49 9.39 4.88
N VAL A 47 10.15 9.99 5.87
CA VAL A 47 9.54 10.28 7.18
C VAL A 47 8.58 11.45 7.05
N TYR A 48 7.38 11.33 7.62
CA TYR A 48 6.29 12.32 7.58
C TYR A 48 5.72 12.61 6.19
N ALA A 49 6.08 11.83 5.17
CA ALA A 49 5.56 11.99 3.80
C ALA A 49 4.12 11.48 3.64
N ARG A 50 3.61 10.75 4.64
CA ARG A 50 2.24 10.20 4.67
C ARG A 50 1.92 9.34 3.45
N TYR A 51 2.78 8.38 3.15
CA TYR A 51 2.58 7.44 2.05
C TYR A 51 1.22 6.72 2.18
N GLY A 52 0.45 6.70 1.10
CA GLY A 52 -0.91 6.15 1.09
C GLY A 52 -2.00 7.14 1.50
N SER A 53 -1.72 8.46 1.55
CA SER A 53 -2.74 9.50 1.81
C SER A 53 -3.83 9.58 0.73
N SER A 54 -3.48 9.26 -0.52
CA SER A 54 -4.41 9.21 -1.65
C SER A 54 -4.05 8.05 -2.56
N ILE A 55 -5.06 7.30 -3.01
CA ILE A 55 -4.92 6.16 -3.90
C ILE A 55 -5.88 6.37 -5.07
N CYS A 56 -5.38 6.25 -6.30
CA CYS A 56 -6.16 6.40 -7.53
C CYS A 56 -5.82 5.24 -8.47
N SER A 57 -6.84 4.67 -9.11
CA SER A 57 -6.66 3.69 -10.18
C SER A 57 -6.27 4.42 -11.47
N LEU A 58 -5.20 3.98 -12.13
CA LEU A 58 -4.69 4.61 -13.35
C LEU A 58 -5.14 3.92 -14.64
N GLY A 59 -5.76 2.75 -14.58
CA GLY A 59 -5.98 1.97 -15.79
C GLY A 59 -4.73 1.19 -16.20
N ASP A 60 -4.82 0.58 -17.38
CA ASP A 60 -3.66 0.05 -18.08
C ASP A 60 -2.91 1.23 -18.73
N LEU A 61 -1.97 1.80 -17.98
CA LEU A 61 -1.30 3.05 -18.35
C LEU A 61 -0.28 2.85 -19.48
N ASN A 62 0.38 1.70 -19.52
CA ASN A 62 1.45 1.37 -20.47
C ASN A 62 1.00 0.41 -21.59
N MET A 63 -0.28 0.04 -21.63
CA MET A 63 -0.91 -0.81 -22.66
C MET A 63 -0.32 -2.23 -22.73
N ASP A 64 0.09 -2.79 -21.59
CA ASP A 64 0.63 -4.15 -21.54
C ASP A 64 -0.44 -5.22 -21.20
N GLY A 65 -1.68 -4.79 -20.99
CA GLY A 65 -2.80 -5.65 -20.64
C GLY A 65 -3.03 -5.82 -19.14
N TYR A 66 -2.29 -5.11 -18.28
CA TYR A 66 -2.45 -5.14 -16.83
C TYR A 66 -2.85 -3.78 -16.25
N ASN A 67 -3.48 -3.83 -15.07
CA ASN A 67 -3.77 -2.69 -14.20
C ASN A 67 -3.06 -2.86 -12.87
#